data_AF-A0A2U9NZ92-F1
#
_entry.id   AF-A0A2U9NZ92-F1
#
_cell.length_a   1.000
_cell.length_b   1.000
_cell.length_c   1.000
_cell.angle_alpha   90.00
_cell.angle_beta   90.00
_cell.angle_gamma   90.00
#
_symmetry.space_group_name_H-M   'P 1'
#
loop_
_entity.id
_entity.type
_entity.pdbx_description
1 polymer ?
#
loop_
_entity_poly.entity_id
_entity_poly.type
_entity_poly.pdbx_seq_one_letter_code
_entity_poly.pdbx_strand_id
1 'polypeptide(L)' 'MPTLTLIASAPSSDSEYRTGLIRRYLAAVDWAEEVRLLAEAADYDRSNPGAPSLVDELVGAGLPAAA' A
#
# COMPACT_ATOMS: atom_id res chain seq x y z
N MET A 1 -21.94 16.15 25.56
CA MET A 1 -21.61 15.81 24.17
C MET A 1 -20.15 15.40 24.13
N PRO A 2 -19.80 14.11 24.18
CA PRO A 2 -18.40 13.73 24.08
C PRO A 2 -17.96 13.94 22.62
N THR A 3 -16.97 14.81 22.43
CA THR A 3 -16.25 15.00 21.18
C THR A 3 -15.63 13.67 20.77
N LEU A 4 -16.00 13.17 19.59
CA LEU A 4 -15.35 12.03 18.96
C LEU A 4 -13.95 12.48 18.53
N THR A 5 -12.96 12.30 19.41
CA THR A 5 -11.56 12.33 19.03
C THR A 5 -11.38 11.23 17.98
N LEU A 6 -11.06 11.64 16.76
CA LEU A 6 -10.66 10.76 15.68
C LEU A 6 -9.37 10.07 16.14
N ILE A 7 -9.50 8.90 16.78
CA ILE A 7 -8.37 8.02 17.05
C ILE A 7 -7.99 7.50 15.67
N ALA A 8 -6.98 8.14 15.06
CA ALA A 8 -6.25 7.58 13.93
C ALA A 8 -5.91 6.14 14.30
N SER A 9 -6.62 5.20 13.69
CA SER A 9 -6.51 3.79 14.03
C SER A 9 -5.14 3.30 13.56
N ALA A 10 -4.22 3.25 14.51
CA ALA A 10 -2.97 2.50 14.56
C ALA A 10 -2.05 2.57 13.31
N PRO A 11 -1.01 3.43 13.30
CA PRO A 11 0.07 3.37 12.30
C PRO A 11 0.75 1.99 12.18
N SER A 12 0.60 1.11 13.18
CA SER A 12 1.05 -0.29 13.07
C SER A 12 0.23 -1.10 12.07
N SER A 13 -1.11 -0.96 12.05
CA SER A 13 -1.97 -1.70 11.13
C SER A 13 -1.80 -1.22 9.69
N ASP A 14 -1.54 0.07 9.52
CA ASP A 14 -1.26 0.68 8.21
C ASP A 14 0.10 0.24 7.66
N SER A 15 1.15 0.36 8.47
CA SER A 15 2.50 -0.08 8.09
C SER A 15 2.56 -1.59 7.82
N GLU A 16 1.82 -2.41 8.60
CA GLU A 16 1.70 -3.85 8.36
C GLU A 16 0.97 -4.15 7.04
N TYR A 17 -0.12 -3.42 6.75
CA TYR A 17 -0.85 -3.56 5.49
C TYR A 17 0.04 -3.22 4.29
N ARG A 18 0.72 -2.06 4.32
CA ARG A 18 1.64 -1.62 3.26
C ARG A 18 2.76 -2.64 3.03
N THR A 19 3.41 -3.08 4.11
CA THR A 19 4.49 -4.09 4.03
C THR A 19 3.98 -5.41 3.47
N GLY A 20 2.77 -5.83 3.86
CA GLY A 20 2.14 -7.05 3.36
C GLY A 20 1.82 -6.98 1.87
N LEU A 21 1.33 -5.84 1.39
CA LEU A 21 1.04 -5.63 -0.03
C LEU A 21 2.32 -5.63 -0.87
N ILE A 22 3.38 -4.94 -0.41
CA ILE A 22 4.68 -4.92 -1.09
C ILE A 22 5.25 -6.34 -1.21
N ARG A 23 5.22 -7.15 -0.15
CA ARG A 23 5.70 -8.54 -0.21
C ARG A 23 4.91 -9.40 -1.19
N ARG A 24 3.58 -9.25 -1.23
CA ARG A 24 2.73 -9.97 -2.18
C ARG A 24 3.07 -9.58 -3.61
N TYR A 25 3.29 -8.29 -3.87
CA TYR A 25 3.65 -7.78 -5.19
C TYR A 25 5.00 -8.32 -5.66
N LEU A 26 6.03 -8.28 -4.80
CA LEU A 26 7.36 -8.82 -5.13
C LEU A 26 7.39 -10.35 -5.30
N ALA A 27 6.41 -11.05 -4.72
CA ALA A 27 6.25 -12.49 -4.85
C ALA A 27 5.31 -12.90 -5.99
N ALA A 28 4.66 -11.94 -6.67
CA ALA A 28 3.77 -12.23 -7.78
C ALA A 28 4.59 -12.81 -8.94
N VAL A 29 4.10 -13.92 -9.49
CA VAL A 29 4.78 -14.65 -10.58
C VAL A 29 4.05 -14.44 -11.91
N ASP A 30 2.79 -14.04 -11.85
CA ASP A 30 1.98 -13.77 -13.02
C ASP A 30 1.48 -12.32 -13.04
N TRP A 31 1.34 -11.82 -14.27
CA TRP A 31 0.92 -10.46 -14.55
C TRP A 31 -0.49 -10.13 -14.00
N ALA A 32 -1.38 -11.12 -13.91
CA ALA A 32 -2.74 -10.86 -13.45
C ALA A 32 -2.76 -10.55 -11.94
N GLU A 33 -1.95 -11.24 -11.15
CA GLU A 33 -1.79 -10.97 -9.72
C GLU A 33 -1.10 -9.61 -9.48
N GLU A 34 -0.08 -9.25 -10.27
CA GLU A 34 0.53 -7.92 -10.21
C GLU A 34 -0.50 -6.81 -10.45
N VAL A 35 -1.31 -6.93 -11.51
CA VAL A 35 -2.37 -5.97 -11.82
C VAL A 35 -3.42 -5.90 -10.71
N ARG A 36 -3.79 -7.03 -10.12
CA ARG A 36 -4.75 -7.09 -9.01
C ARG A 36 -4.22 -6.35 -7.77
N LEU A 37 -2.92 -6.51 -7.47
CA LEU A 37 -2.28 -5.86 -6.33
C LEU A 37 -2.08 -4.35 -6.56
N LEU A 38 -1.79 -3.93 -7.80
CA LEU A 38 -1.76 -2.51 -8.18
C LEU A 38 -3.14 -1.85 -8.05
N ALA A 39 -4.21 -2.55 -8.43
CA ALA A 39 -5.58 -2.07 -8.23
C ALA A 39 -5.92 -1.95 -6.73
N GLU A 40 -5.52 -2.93 -5.91
CA GLU A 40 -5.67 -2.89 -4.45
C GLU A 40 -4.93 -1.68 -3.84
N ALA A 41 -3.69 -1.41 -4.29
CA ALA A 41 -2.93 -0.22 -3.88
C ALA A 41 -3.61 1.10 -4.28
N ALA A 42 -4.17 1.18 -5.49
CA ALA A 42 -4.86 2.37 -5.97
C ALA A 42 -6.15 2.67 -5.16
N ASP A 43 -6.87 1.62 -4.76
CA ASP A 43 -8.06 1.76 -3.91
C ASP A 43 -7.69 2.20 -2.49
N TYR A 44 -6.57 1.70 -1.97
CA TYR A 44 -6.00 2.16 -0.71
C TYR A 44 -5.59 3.65 -0.80
N ASP A 45 -4.88 4.07 -1.85
CA ASP A 45 -4.45 5.47 -2.02
C ASP A 45 -5.65 6.43 -2.11
N ARG A 46 -6.72 6.01 -2.80
CA ARG A 46 -7.98 6.78 -2.87
C ARG A 46 -8.64 6.95 -1.49
N SER A 47 -8.50 5.95 -0.64
CA SER A 47 -9.08 5.94 0.71
C SER A 47 -8.20 6.67 1.74
N ASN A 48 -6.92 6.92 1.42
CA ASN A 48 -5.94 7.55 2.30
C ASN A 48 -5.32 8.80 1.66
N PRO A 49 -6.13 9.85 1.40
CA PRO A 49 -5.62 11.07 0.79
C PRO A 49 -4.59 11.75 1.70
N GLY A 50 -3.40 12.02 1.15
CA GLY A 50 -2.29 12.67 1.85
C GLY A 50 -1.25 11.70 2.43
N ALA A 51 -1.49 10.39 2.36
CA ALA A 51 -0.45 9.39 2.60
C ALA A 51 0.48 9.25 1.36
N PRO A 52 1.72 8.77 1.54
CA PRO A 52 2.57 8.39 0.41
C PRO A 52 1.89 7.34 -0.47
N SER A 53 2.00 7.49 -1.80
CA SER A 53 1.34 6.57 -2.75
C SER A 53 1.91 5.17 -2.60
N LEU A 54 1.01 4.21 -2.32
CA LEU A 54 1.34 2.81 -2.27
C LEU A 54 1.56 2.24 -3.68
N VAL A 55 0.88 2.77 -4.71
CA VAL A 55 1.13 2.41 -6.11
C VAL A 55 2.58 2.71 -6.49
N ASP A 56 3.05 3.92 -6.19
CA ASP A 56 4.44 4.32 -6.48
C ASP A 56 5.45 3.45 -5.71
N GLU A 57 5.13 3.09 -4.46
CA GLU A 57 5.96 2.18 -3.67
C GLU A 57 6.05 0.77 -4.28
N LEU A 58 4.93 0.21 -4.76
CA LEU A 58 4.93 -1.10 -5.42
C LEU A 58 5.78 -1.07 -6.69
N VAL A 59 5.55 -0.09 -7.57
CA VAL A 59 6.29 0.06 -8.82
C VAL A 59 7.78 0.26 -8.54
N GLY A 60 8.11 1.12 -7.57
CA GLY A 60 9.48 1.37 -7.14
C GLY A 60 10.17 0.13 -6.56
N ALA A 61 9.46 -0.68 -5.79
CA ALA A 61 10.01 -1.91 -5.19
C ALA A 61 10.38 -2.97 -6.25
N GLY A 62 9.69 -2.99 -7.40
CA GLY A 62 9.97 -3.90 -8.51
C GLY A 62 11.16 -3.50 -9.39
N LEU A 63 11.69 -2.28 -9.23
CA LEU A 63 12.83 -1.82 -10.02
C LEU A 63 14.14 -2.35 -9.43
N PRO A 64 15.09 -2.84 -10.27
CA PRO A 64 16.43 -3.17 -9.79
C PRO A 64 17.09 -1.90 -9.23
N ALA A 65 17.77 -2.02 -8.10
CA ALA A 65 18.53 -0.92 -7.52
C ALA A 65 19.51 -0.39 -8.59
N ALA A 66 19.44 0.90 -8.88
CA ALA A 66 20.38 1.55 -9.79
C ALA A 66 21.81 1.31 -9.26
N ALA A 67 22.63 0.62 -10.06
CA ALA A 67 24.02 0.28 -9.76
C ALA A 67 24.95 1.50 -9.84
#